data_AF-A0A4Y1Q8I8-F1
#
_entry.id   AF-A0A4Y1Q8I8-F1
#
_cell.length_a   1.000
_cell.length_b   1.000
_cell.length_c   1.000
_cell.angle_alpha   90.00
_cell.angle_beta   90.00
_cell.angle_gamma   90.00
#
_symmetry.space_group_name_H-M   'P 1'
#
loop_
_entity.id
_entity.type
_entity.pdbx_description
1 polymer ?
#
loop_
_entity_poly.entity_id
_entity_poly.type
_entity_poly.pdbx_seq_one_letter_code
_entity_poly.pdbx_strand_id
1 'polypeptide(L)' 'KSNRVKGLAFHPTQPLLAAALHNGSVQLWNYRMGVLVDRFEEHEGPVRGVAIHPSRALLVTGGD' A
#
# COMPACT_ATOMS: atom_id res chain seq x y z
N LYS A 1 -1.81 15.18 11.09
CA LYS A 1 -1.38 13.87 11.63
C LYS A 1 -1.68 12.82 10.57
N SER A 2 -0.73 11.96 10.21
CA SER A 2 -0.98 10.84 9.29
C SER A 2 -1.40 9.59 10.07
N ASN A 3 -2.15 8.69 9.41
CA ASN A 3 -2.44 7.37 9.97
C ASN A 3 -1.15 6.56 10.10
N ARG A 4 -1.10 5.70 11.11
CA ARG A 4 0.07 4.85 11.34
C ARG A 4 0.25 3.87 10.19
N VAL A 5 1.42 3.87 9.57
CA VAL A 5 1.81 2.88 8.58
C VAL A 5 2.21 1.59 9.29
N LYS A 6 1.69 0.46 8.81
CA LYS A 6 1.90 -0.88 9.38
C LYS A 6 2.75 -1.76 8.48
N GLY A 7 2.70 -1.54 7.17
CA GLY A 7 3.50 -2.25 6.18
C GLY A 7 3.78 -1.38 4.96
N LEU A 8 4.90 -1.68 4.29
CA LEU A 8 5.34 -1.03 3.06
C LEU A 8 5.82 -2.10 2.07
N ALA A 9 5.53 -1.91 0.78
CA ALA A 9 6.05 -2.78 -0.28
C ALA A 9 6.42 -1.95 -1.52
N PHE A 10 7.66 -2.11 -2.00
CA PHE A 10 8.12 -1.48 -3.24
C PHE A 10 7.80 -2.36 -4.44
N HIS A 11 7.37 -1.75 -5.53
CA HIS A 11 7.35 -2.45 -6.82
C HIS A 11 8.80 -2.66 -7.29
N PRO A 12 9.15 -3.84 -7.84
CA PRO A 12 10.56 -4.18 -8.12
C PRO A 12 11.20 -3.34 -9.22
N THR A 13 10.42 -2.79 -10.16
CA THR A 13 10.94 -2.09 -11.34
C THR A 13 10.34 -0.70 -11.58
N GLN A 14 9.20 -0.38 -10.97
CA GLN A 14 8.46 0.85 -11.20
C GLN A 14 8.58 1.72 -9.95
N PRO A 15 8.46 3.05 -10.04
CA PRO A 15 8.59 3.93 -8.88
C PRO A 15 7.34 3.93 -8.00
N LEU A 16 6.80 2.74 -7.71
CA LEU A 16 5.59 2.54 -6.95
C LEU A 16 5.91 1.98 -5.55
N LEU A 17 5.19 2.50 -4.56
CA LEU A 17 5.23 2.09 -3.16
C LEU A 17 3.80 1.87 -2.68
N ALA A 18 3.49 0.67 -2.20
CA ALA A 18 2.25 0.40 -1.48
C ALA A 18 2.47 0.60 0.03
N ALA A 19 1.52 1.25 0.69
CA ALA A 19 1.54 1.51 2.13
C ALA A 19 0.24 1.02 2.77
N ALA A 20 0.35 0.08 3.72
CA ALA A 20 -0.76 -0.42 4.52
C ALA A 20 -0.92 0.45 5.78
N LEU A 21 -2.12 0.97 6.01
CA LEU A 21 -2.42 1.89 7.10
C LEU A 21 -3.28 1.25 8.19
N HIS A 22 -3.16 1.79 9.39
CA HIS A 22 -3.92 1.33 10.56
C HIS A 22 -5.43 1.61 10.48
N ASN A 23 -5.87 2.50 9.59
CA ASN A 23 -7.28 2.85 9.43
C ASN A 23 -8.00 2.03 8.33
N GLY A 24 -7.45 0.88 7.92
CA GLY A 24 -8.02 0.06 6.84
C GLY A 24 -7.63 0.47 5.43
N SER A 25 -7.01 1.63 5.27
CA SER A 25 -6.61 2.09 3.93
C SER A 25 -5.30 1.46 3.48
N VAL A 26 -5.21 1.12 2.19
CA VAL A 26 -3.96 0.84 1.49
C VAL A 26 -3.76 1.91 0.43
N GLN A 27 -2.58 2.51 0.41
CA GLN A 27 -2.26 3.60 -0.52
C GLN A 27 -1.16 3.17 -1.48
N LEU A 28 -1.35 3.43 -2.76
CA LEU A 28 -0.32 3.25 -3.79
C LEU A 28 0.25 4.62 -4.17
N TRP A 29 1.55 4.77 -4.05
CA TRP A 29 2.26 6.03 -4.28
C TRP A 29 3.24 5.90 -5.43
N ASN A 30 3.35 6.94 -6.26
CA ASN A 30 4.52 7.15 -7.08
C ASN A 30 5.51 8.01 -6.28
N TYR A 31 6.52 7.38 -5.70
CA TYR A 31 7.42 8.06 -4.76
C TYR A 31 8.43 9.00 -5.44
N ARG A 32 8.65 8.88 -6.76
CA ARG A 32 9.48 9.84 -7.50
C ARG A 32 8.75 11.15 -7.76
N MET A 33 7.46 11.06 -8.06
CA MET A 33 6.61 12.22 -8.32
C MET A 33 5.99 12.79 -7.03
N GLY A 34 6.00 12.02 -5.94
CA GLY A 34 5.37 12.40 -4.68
C GLY A 34 3.84 12.40 -4.75
N VAL A 35 3.24 11.63 -5.66
CA VAL A 35 1.79 11.60 -5.88
C VAL A 35 1.17 10.30 -5.39
N LEU A 36 -0.02 10.40 -4.81
CA LEU A 36 -0.88 9.27 -4.55
C LEU A 36 -1.49 8.81 -5.88
N VAL A 37 -1.16 7.60 -6.28
CA VAL A 37 -1.66 6.97 -7.52
C VAL A 37 -3.05 6.41 -7.28
N ASP A 38 -3.23 5.72 -6.15
CA ASP A 38 -4.49 5.08 -5.82
C ASP A 38 -4.67 4.87 -4.31
N ARG A 39 -5.92 4.65 -3.89
CA ARG A 39 -6.29 4.31 -2.52
C ARG A 39 -7.37 3.23 -2.50
N PHE A 40 -7.09 2.18 -1.75
CA PHE A 40 -7.99 1.06 -1.46
C PHE A 40 -8.51 1.23 -0.02
N GLU A 41 -9.80 1.08 0.21
CA GLU A 41 -10.49 1.31 1.51
C GLU A 41 -11.43 0.14 1.89
N GLU A 42 -11.15 -1.06 1.40
CA GLU A 42 -12.00 -2.25 1.57
C GLU A 42 -11.82 -2.94 2.93
N HIS A 43 -10.72 -2.71 3.64
CA HIS A 43 -10.53 -3.28 4.98
C HIS A 43 -11.23 -2.40 6.02
N GLU A 44 -12.08 -3.00 6.86
CA GLU A 44 -12.76 -2.30 7.95
C GLU A 44 -11.83 -2.02 9.16
N GLY A 45 -10.69 -2.72 9.22
CA GLY A 45 -9.73 -2.66 10.32
C GLY A 45 -8.27 -2.48 9.87
N PRO A 46 -7.31 -2.43 10.80
CA PRO A 46 -5.90 -2.22 10.48
C PRO A 46 -5.34 -3.20 9.45
N VAL A 47 -4.80 -2.68 8.35
CA VAL A 47 -4.05 -3.50 7.40
C VAL A 47 -2.64 -3.72 7.96
N ARG A 48 -2.25 -4.97 8.17
CA ARG A 48 -0.99 -5.36 8.83
C ARG A 48 0.09 -5.81 7.85
N GLY A 49 -0.32 -6.30 6.69
CA GLY A 49 0.58 -6.80 5.65
C GLY A 49 0.23 -6.24 4.29
N VAL A 50 1.27 -6.01 3.49
CA VAL A 50 1.15 -5.62 2.08
C VAL A 50 2.31 -6.21 1.29
N ALA A 51 2.04 -6.73 0.10
CA ALA A 51 3.04 -7.27 -0.82
C ALA A 51 2.67 -6.99 -2.27
N ILE A 52 3.64 -6.54 -3.06
CA ILE A 52 3.50 -6.38 -4.52
C ILE A 52 4.11 -7.62 -5.18
N HIS A 53 3.36 -8.24 -6.10
CA HIS A 53 3.87 -9.38 -6.85
C HIS A 53 5.04 -8.93 -7.76
N PRO A 54 6.14 -9.71 -7.86
CA PRO A 54 7.36 -9.23 -8.49
C PRO A 54 7.26 -9.02 -10.02
N SER A 55 6.29 -9.64 -10.69
CA SER A 55 6.19 -9.61 -12.16
C SER A 55 4.79 -9.38 -12.72
N ARG A 56 3.76 -9.34 -11.87
CA ARG A 56 2.35 -9.21 -12.29
C ARG A 56 1.78 -7.99 -11.58
N ALA A 57 0.80 -7.34 -12.19
CA ALA A 57 0.07 -6.22 -11.58
C ALA A 57 -0.88 -6.72 -10.48
N LEU A 58 -0.32 -7.29 -9.42
CA LEU A 58 -1.04 -7.84 -8.27
C LEU A 58 -0.50 -7.24 -6.98
N LEU A 59 -1.43 -6.89 -6.11
CA LEU A 59 -1.20 -6.40 -4.75
C LEU A 59 -1.96 -7.34 -3.81
N VAL A 60 -1.29 -7.82 -2.77
CA VAL A 60 -1.91 -8.62 -1.71
C VAL A 60 -1.84 -7.82 -0.42
N THR A 61 -2.95 -7.80 0.31
CA THR A 61 -3.10 -7.07 1.58
C THR A 61 -3.73 -8.01 2.60
N GLY A 62 -3.36 -7.83 3.88
CA GLY A 62 -3.90 -8.63 4.97
C GLY A 62 -4.13 -7.75 6.18
N GLY A 63 -5.36 -7.76 6.70
CA GLY A 63 -5.82 -7.00 7.85
C GLY A 63 -6.48 -7.91 8.90
N ASP A 64 -7.04 -7.28 9.92
CA ASP A 64 -7.81 -7.96 10.98
C ASP A 64 -9.10 -8.61 10.47
#